data_AF-A0A9X2KLD5-F1
#
_entry.id   AF-A0A9X2KLD5-F1
#
_cell.length_a   1.000
_cell.length_b   1.000
_cell.length_c   1.000
_cell.angle_alpha   90.00
_cell.angle_beta   90.00
_cell.angle_gamma   90.00
#
_symmetry.space_group_name_H-M   'P 1'
#
loop_
_entity.id
_entity.type
_entity.pdbx_description
1 polymer ?
#
loop_
_entity_poly.entity_id
_entity_poly.type
_entity_poly.pdbx_seq_one_letter_code
_entity_poly.pdbx_strand_id
1 'polypeptide(L)'
;MSVTADEARERLHRALRGIDGRLPVYTGTVDRAVPTHPSGRIRPYVCLWVSQGAADPAMEALDALAATGARRLRIHTQLVGADAANVHWLADRVGPALTNLRVGDHVVKPDAEQHAHAFIITDTGVTPPRQYLPLLWTLDLD
;
A
#
# COMPACT_ATOMS: atom_id res chain seq x y z
N MET A 1 18.65 -15.56 2.57
CA MET A 1 19.11 -14.37 1.83
C MET A 1 18.32 -13.18 2.36
N SER A 2 18.93 -12.02 2.60
CA SER A 2 18.21 -10.87 3.18
C SER A 2 17.35 -10.17 2.11
N VAL A 3 16.03 -10.17 2.30
CA VAL A 3 15.08 -9.49 1.40
C VAL A 3 15.31 -7.98 1.45
N THR A 4 15.47 -7.31 0.31
CA THR A 4 15.61 -5.84 0.29
C THR A 4 14.27 -5.13 0.21
N ALA A 5 14.22 -3.83 0.51
CA ALA A 5 13.02 -3.03 0.29
C ALA A 5 12.63 -2.97 -1.20
N ASP A 6 13.60 -3.04 -2.10
CA ASP A 6 13.38 -3.07 -3.55
C ASP A 6 12.79 -4.39 -4.00
N GLU A 7 13.30 -5.51 -3.47
CA GLU A 7 12.74 -6.85 -3.72
C GLU A 7 11.30 -6.96 -3.21
N ALA A 8 11.03 -6.46 -2.00
CA ALA A 8 9.68 -6.40 -1.46
C ALA A 8 8.77 -5.55 -2.35
N ARG A 9 9.24 -4.37 -2.79
CA ARG A 9 8.46 -3.47 -3.67
C ARG A 9 8.13 -4.12 -5.00
N GLU A 10 9.09 -4.76 -5.64
CA GLU A 10 8.89 -5.49 -6.91
C GLU A 10 7.86 -6.62 -6.73
N ARG A 11 7.98 -7.40 -5.64
CA ARG A 11 7.07 -8.50 -5.36
C ARG A 11 5.63 -8.02 -5.10
N LEU A 12 5.48 -6.96 -4.32
CA LEU A 12 4.19 -6.32 -4.03
C LEU A 12 3.57 -5.72 -5.30
N HIS A 13 4.36 -5.00 -6.09
CA HIS A 13 3.91 -4.41 -7.35
C HIS A 13 3.37 -5.47 -8.31
N ARG A 14 4.09 -6.59 -8.46
CA ARG A 14 3.66 -7.73 -9.27
C ARG A 14 2.35 -8.35 -8.77
N ALA A 15 2.19 -8.51 -7.46
CA ALA A 15 0.96 -9.04 -6.87
C ALA A 15 -0.24 -8.13 -7.18
N LEU A 16 -0.05 -6.82 -7.04
CA LEU A 16 -1.09 -5.82 -7.35
C LEU A 16 -1.44 -5.77 -8.84
N ARG A 17 -0.45 -5.88 -9.73
CA ARG A 17 -0.67 -5.98 -11.18
C ARG A 17 -1.39 -7.26 -11.59
N GLY A 18 -1.32 -8.31 -10.77
CA GLY A 18 -2.04 -9.56 -10.97
C GLY A 18 -3.55 -9.48 -10.69
N ILE A 19 -4.03 -8.43 -10.03
CA ILE A 19 -5.46 -8.23 -9.72
C ILE A 19 -6.27 -8.03 -11.01
N ASP A 20 -5.78 -7.15 -11.88
CA ASP A 20 -6.28 -6.89 -13.21
C ASP A 20 -5.09 -6.37 -14.01
N GLY A 21 -4.75 -7.05 -15.11
CA GLY A 21 -3.58 -6.70 -15.95
C GLY A 21 -3.63 -5.28 -16.52
N ARG A 22 -4.77 -4.59 -16.44
CA ARG A 22 -4.96 -3.20 -16.87
C ARG A 22 -5.06 -2.20 -15.70
N LEU A 23 -5.00 -2.65 -14.45
CA LEU A 23 -5.00 -1.80 -13.26
C LEU A 23 -3.65 -1.08 -13.15
N PRO A 24 -3.61 0.26 -13.19
CA PRO A 24 -2.40 1.02 -12.93
C PRO A 24 -1.97 0.87 -11.46
N VAL A 25 -0.71 0.55 -11.25
CA VAL A 25 -0.03 0.51 -9.96
C VAL A 25 1.18 1.43 -10.05
N TYR A 26 1.16 2.50 -9.26
CA TYR A 26 2.20 3.53 -9.15
C TYR A 26 3.07 3.26 -7.92
N THR A 27 4.37 3.53 -8.00
CA THR A 27 5.29 3.41 -6.87
C THR A 27 5.91 4.76 -6.54
N GLY A 28 5.68 5.27 -5.34
CA GLY A 28 6.26 6.54 -4.89
C GLY A 28 5.51 7.78 -5.39
N THR A 29 5.46 7.98 -6.70
CA THR A 29 4.88 9.18 -7.32
C THR A 29 3.75 8.80 -8.27
N VAL A 30 2.67 9.58 -8.24
CA VAL A 30 1.58 9.50 -9.22
C VAL A 30 1.76 10.64 -10.21
N ASP A 31 1.73 10.32 -11.50
CA ASP A 31 1.80 11.34 -12.54
C ASP A 31 0.65 12.34 -12.39
N ARG A 32 0.92 13.60 -12.75
CA ARG A 32 -0.07 14.68 -12.68
C ARG A 32 -1.29 14.39 -13.56
N ALA A 33 -1.11 13.62 -14.64
CA ALA A 33 -2.17 13.10 -15.48
C ALA A 33 -2.41 11.62 -15.15
N VAL A 34 -3.51 11.33 -14.46
CA VAL A 34 -3.93 9.95 -14.18
C VAL A 34 -4.88 9.45 -15.29
N PRO A 35 -4.89 8.14 -15.58
CA PRO A 35 -5.79 7.56 -16.57
C PRO A 35 -7.25 7.89 -16.24
N THR A 36 -8.00 8.36 -17.23
CA THR A 36 -9.43 8.61 -17.14
C THR A 36 -10.21 7.66 -18.06
N HIS A 37 -11.46 7.39 -17.71
CA HIS A 37 -12.42 6.80 -18.63
C HIS A 37 -12.79 7.83 -19.71
N PRO A 38 -13.34 7.41 -20.87
CA PRO A 38 -13.84 8.34 -21.90
C PRO A 38 -14.85 9.37 -21.35
N SER A 39 -15.56 9.03 -20.27
CA SER A 39 -16.44 9.94 -19.52
C SER A 39 -15.74 11.11 -18.79
N GLY A 40 -14.42 11.14 -18.73
CA GLY A 40 -13.63 12.12 -17.98
C GLY A 40 -13.43 11.79 -16.50
N ARG A 41 -14.08 10.74 -15.97
CA ARG A 41 -13.86 10.25 -14.59
C ARG A 41 -12.52 9.52 -14.48
N ILE A 42 -11.84 9.60 -13.34
CA ILE A 42 -10.61 8.80 -13.13
C ILE A 42 -10.89 7.30 -13.25
N ARG A 43 -9.93 6.56 -13.77
CA ARG A 43 -9.92 5.09 -13.69
C ARG A 43 -9.41 4.67 -12.32
N PRO A 44 -9.85 3.53 -11.78
CA PRO A 44 -9.28 2.99 -10.55
C PRO A 44 -7.78 2.73 -10.71
N TYR A 45 -7.00 3.00 -9.66
CA TYR A 45 -5.57 2.71 -9.59
C TYR A 45 -5.10 2.49 -8.14
N VAL A 46 -3.90 1.95 -7.98
CA VAL A 46 -3.25 1.78 -6.66
C VAL A 46 -1.94 2.55 -6.62
N CYS A 47 -1.70 3.28 -5.54
CA CYS A 47 -0.37 3.80 -5.22
C CYS A 47 0.25 2.92 -4.15
N LEU A 48 1.53 2.58 -4.31
CA LEU A 48 2.29 1.74 -3.40
C LEU A 48 3.53 2.49 -2.90
N TRP A 49 3.70 2.53 -1.59
CA TRP A 49 4.93 2.95 -0.94
C TRP A 49 5.45 1.82 -0.06
N VAL A 50 6.76 1.60 -0.10
CA VAL A 50 7.45 0.65 0.76
C VAL A 50 8.60 1.40 1.40
N SER A 51 8.54 1.55 2.72
CA SER A 51 9.55 2.23 3.51
C SER A 51 10.04 1.34 4.64
N GLN A 52 11.29 1.54 5.06
CA GLN A 52 11.70 1.10 6.39
C GLN A 52 10.99 2.01 7.38
N GLY A 53 10.31 1.44 8.39
CA GLY A 53 9.74 2.27 9.45
C GLY A 53 10.87 3.11 10.06
N ALA A 54 10.67 4.42 10.17
CA ALA A 54 11.53 5.21 11.04
C ALA A 54 11.40 4.61 12.44
N ALA A 55 12.51 4.22 13.05
CA ALA A 55 12.55 4.04 14.48
C ALA A 55 12.13 5.38 15.08
N ASP A 56 10.97 5.42 15.75
CA ASP A 56 10.61 6.58 16.53
C ASP A 56 11.59 6.63 17.71
N PRO A 57 12.43 7.67 17.84
CA PRO A 57 13.37 7.77 18.95
C PRO A 57 12.68 7.82 20.31
N ALA A 58 11.39 8.18 20.37
CA ALA A 58 10.58 8.17 21.57
C ALA A 58 9.99 6.79 21.91
N MET A 59 10.11 5.81 21.01
CA MET A 59 9.70 4.42 21.22
C MET A 59 10.94 3.51 21.36
N GLU A 60 11.85 3.87 22.28
CA GLU A 60 12.87 2.94 22.74
C GLU A 60 12.21 1.72 23.41
N ALA A 61 12.73 0.53 23.10
CA ALA A 61 12.34 -0.68 23.80
C ALA A 61 12.67 -0.55 25.30
N LEU A 62 11.86 -1.20 26.15
CA LEU A 62 11.96 -1.09 27.62
C LEU A 62 13.32 -1.53 28.20
N ASP A 63 14.14 -2.22 27.40
CA ASP A 63 15.51 -2.64 27.72
C ASP A 63 16.59 -1.67 27.24
N ALA A 64 16.21 -0.52 26.66
CA ALA A 64 17.10 0.48 26.06
C ALA A 64 18.06 -0.10 24.98
N LEU A 65 17.76 -1.27 24.45
CA LEU A 65 18.46 -1.87 23.33
C LEU A 65 17.61 -1.65 22.09
N ALA A 66 18.10 -0.82 21.16
CA ALA A 66 17.54 -0.82 19.82
C ALA A 66 17.60 -2.26 19.28
N ALA A 67 16.46 -2.81 18.84
CA ALA A 67 16.44 -4.10 18.18
C ALA A 67 17.27 -4.01 16.89
N THR A 68 18.55 -4.40 16.96
CA THR A 68 19.49 -4.31 15.84
C THR A 68 19.27 -5.39 14.79
N GLY A 69 18.42 -6.38 15.07
CA GLY A 69 18.13 -7.51 14.18
C GLY A 69 16.79 -7.46 13.44
N ALA A 70 15.75 -6.84 14.03
CA ALA A 70 14.40 -6.88 13.47
C ALA A 70 14.17 -5.72 12.49
N ARG A 71 14.27 -5.98 11.18
CA ARG A 71 14.03 -4.96 10.15
C ARG A 71 12.59 -5.05 9.66
N ARG A 72 11.73 -4.15 10.13
CA ARG A 72 10.33 -4.07 9.67
C ARG A 72 10.19 -3.10 8.48
N LEU A 73 9.63 -3.59 7.37
CA LEU A 73 9.13 -2.73 6.31
C LEU A 73 7.67 -2.36 6.56
N ARG A 74 7.36 -1.07 6.39
CA ARG A 74 5.99 -0.56 6.31
C ARG A 74 5.60 -0.42 4.85
N ILE A 75 4.43 -0.94 4.53
CA ILE A 75 3.84 -0.90 3.20
C ILE A 75 2.59 -0.04 3.31
N HIS A 76 2.49 1.01 2.50
CA HIS A 76 1.32 1.86 2.44
C HIS A 76 0.75 1.80 1.04
N THR A 77 -0.57 1.66 0.95
CA THR A 77 -1.27 1.87 -0.31
C THR A 77 -2.35 2.91 -0.21
N GLN A 78 -2.57 3.61 -1.30
CA GLN A 78 -3.81 4.35 -1.53
C GLN A 78 -4.58 3.65 -2.65
N LEU A 79 -5.78 3.19 -2.33
CA LEU A 79 -6.71 2.61 -3.29
C LEU A 79 -7.57 3.74 -3.84
N VAL A 80 -7.41 4.09 -5.11
CA VAL A 80 -8.00 5.31 -5.66
C VAL A 80 -9.03 4.99 -6.73
N GLY A 81 -10.16 5.68 -6.70
CA GLY A 81 -11.25 5.51 -7.65
C GLY A 81 -12.14 6.75 -7.79
N ALA A 82 -13.00 6.75 -8.81
CA ALA A 82 -13.87 7.89 -9.10
C ALA A 82 -15.05 8.02 -8.12
N ASP A 83 -15.33 6.97 -7.36
CA ASP A 83 -16.38 6.88 -6.35
C ASP A 83 -16.06 5.76 -5.35
N ALA A 84 -16.90 5.64 -4.31
CA ALA A 84 -16.72 4.69 -3.24
C ALA A 84 -16.84 3.25 -3.73
N ALA A 85 -17.66 2.99 -4.75
CA ALA A 85 -17.82 1.66 -5.32
C ALA A 85 -16.52 1.18 -5.97
N ASN A 86 -15.80 2.04 -6.70
CA ASN A 86 -14.48 1.71 -7.22
C ASN A 86 -13.46 1.43 -6.12
N VAL A 87 -13.50 2.22 -5.04
CA VAL A 87 -12.56 2.06 -3.92
C VAL A 87 -12.83 0.76 -3.14
N HIS A 88 -14.09 0.42 -2.87
CA HIS A 88 -14.46 -0.86 -2.26
C HIS A 88 -14.09 -2.04 -3.16
N TRP A 89 -14.35 -1.95 -4.47
CA TRP A 89 -13.94 -2.97 -5.44
C TRP A 89 -12.44 -3.24 -5.42
N LEU A 90 -11.62 -2.19 -5.24
CA LEU A 90 -10.18 -2.30 -5.05
C LEU A 90 -9.84 -2.94 -3.70
N ALA A 91 -10.49 -2.53 -2.61
CA ALA A 91 -10.23 -3.06 -1.27
C ALA A 91 -10.46 -4.58 -1.21
N ASP A 92 -11.56 -5.05 -1.79
CA ASP A 92 -11.92 -6.46 -1.88
C ASP A 92 -10.89 -7.32 -2.65
N ARG A 93 -10.03 -6.69 -3.46
CA ARG A 93 -9.01 -7.36 -4.27
C ARG A 93 -7.60 -7.18 -3.75
N VAL A 94 -7.25 -5.97 -3.32
CA VAL A 94 -5.94 -5.65 -2.78
C VAL A 94 -5.72 -6.34 -1.44
N GLY A 95 -6.75 -6.38 -0.58
CA GLY A 95 -6.68 -7.08 0.71
C GLY A 95 -6.21 -8.53 0.55
N PRO A 96 -6.91 -9.37 -0.23
CA PRO A 96 -6.48 -10.74 -0.50
C PRO A 96 -5.17 -10.87 -1.30
N ALA A 97 -4.89 -9.94 -2.22
CA ALA A 97 -3.65 -9.99 -3.02
C ALA A 97 -2.38 -9.74 -2.20
N LEU A 98 -2.47 -8.94 -1.14
CA LEU A 98 -1.33 -8.61 -0.29
C LEU A 98 -1.28 -9.42 1.00
N THR A 99 -2.43 -9.76 1.58
CA THR A 99 -2.48 -10.54 2.83
C THR A 99 -1.89 -11.92 2.60
N ASN A 100 -0.94 -12.30 3.46
CA ASN A 100 -0.20 -13.55 3.36
C ASN A 100 0.69 -13.69 2.10
N LEU A 101 0.90 -12.60 1.35
CA LEU A 101 1.86 -12.61 0.24
C LEU A 101 3.26 -12.89 0.78
N ARG A 102 3.92 -13.89 0.19
CA ARG A 102 5.32 -14.21 0.51
C ARG A 102 6.30 -13.36 -0.28
N VAL A 103 7.28 -12.80 0.45
CA VAL A 103 8.46 -12.11 -0.07
C VAL A 103 9.68 -12.79 0.56
N GLY A 104 10.38 -13.62 -0.22
CA GLY A 104 11.32 -14.58 0.36
C GLY A 104 10.61 -15.51 1.36
N ASP A 105 11.17 -15.61 2.57
CA ASP A 105 10.62 -16.40 3.68
C ASP A 105 9.66 -15.59 4.58
N HIS A 106 9.44 -14.31 4.27
CA HIS A 106 8.64 -13.40 5.07
C HIS A 106 7.23 -13.23 4.51
N VAL A 107 6.29 -12.86 5.38
CA VAL A 107 4.86 -12.78 5.06
C VAL A 107 4.35 -11.37 5.30
N VAL A 108 3.63 -10.82 4.33
CA VAL A 108 2.96 -9.53 4.42
C VAL A 108 1.71 -9.66 5.31
N LYS A 109 1.62 -8.83 6.34
CA LYS A 109 0.53 -8.80 7.32
C LYS A 109 -0.24 -7.48 7.23
N PRO A 110 -1.58 -7.48 7.22
CA PRO A 110 -2.33 -6.24 7.32
C PRO A 110 -2.13 -5.60 8.70
N ASP A 111 -2.10 -4.28 8.75
CA ASP A 111 -2.23 -3.54 10.00
C ASP A 111 -3.71 -3.58 10.42
N ALA A 112 -4.05 -4.54 11.29
CA ALA A 112 -5.44 -4.82 11.64
C ALA A 112 -6.14 -3.62 12.30
N GLU A 113 -5.43 -2.86 13.12
CA GLU A 113 -5.97 -1.66 13.78
C GLU A 113 -6.24 -0.57 12.76
N GLN A 114 -5.26 -0.26 11.90
CA GLN A 114 -5.45 0.74 10.87
C GLN A 114 -6.56 0.36 9.89
N HIS A 115 -6.67 -0.92 9.51
CA HIS A 115 -7.72 -1.40 8.60
C HIS A 115 -9.12 -1.29 9.22
N ALA A 116 -9.26 -1.59 10.52
CA ALA A 116 -10.54 -1.50 11.21
C ALA A 116 -11.09 -0.06 11.29
N HIS A 117 -10.19 0.93 11.23
CA HIS A 117 -10.52 2.36 11.29
C HIS A 117 -10.33 3.09 9.96
N ALA A 118 -9.99 2.39 8.88
CA ALA A 118 -9.80 2.99 7.57
C ALA A 118 -11.13 3.46 6.98
N PHE A 119 -11.15 4.67 6.42
CA PHE A 119 -12.32 5.23 5.75
C PHE A 119 -11.93 5.90 4.44
N ILE A 120 -12.91 5.99 3.54
CA ILE A 120 -12.72 6.62 2.23
C ILE A 120 -12.63 8.13 2.42
N ILE A 121 -11.57 8.72 1.87
CA ILE A 121 -11.31 10.16 1.87
C ILE A 121 -11.59 10.69 0.47
N THR A 122 -12.22 11.86 0.38
CA THR A 122 -12.41 12.56 -0.89
C THR A 122 -11.35 13.64 -1.05
N ASP A 123 -10.61 13.62 -2.16
CA ASP A 123 -9.67 14.65 -2.58
C ASP A 123 -10.30 15.48 -3.70
N THR A 124 -10.74 16.68 -3.32
CA THR A 124 -11.29 17.69 -4.24
C THR A 124 -10.24 18.70 -4.69
N GLY A 125 -8.98 18.58 -4.23
CA GLY A 125 -7.87 19.46 -4.59
C GLY A 125 -7.23 19.11 -5.95
N VAL A 126 -7.65 18.00 -6.54
CA VAL A 126 -7.20 17.54 -7.87
C VAL A 126 -8.35 17.51 -8.86
N THR A 127 -8.03 17.60 -10.15
CA THR A 127 -9.02 17.52 -11.25
C THR A 127 -8.71 16.34 -12.17
N PRO A 128 -9.67 15.43 -12.40
CA PRO A 128 -10.99 15.38 -11.75
C PRO A 128 -10.88 14.96 -10.27
N PRO A 129 -11.86 15.29 -9.41
CA PRO A 129 -11.88 14.86 -8.01
C PRO A 129 -11.77 13.33 -7.90
N ARG A 130 -11.17 12.86 -6.81
CA ARG A 130 -10.94 11.43 -6.57
C ARG A 130 -11.32 11.04 -5.15
N GLN A 131 -11.65 9.77 -4.98
CA GLN A 131 -11.80 9.16 -3.66
C GLN A 131 -10.69 8.13 -3.46
N TYR A 132 -10.21 8.02 -2.23
CA TYR A 132 -9.17 7.05 -1.91
C TYR A 132 -9.31 6.45 -0.50
N LEU A 133 -8.85 5.21 -0.36
CA LEU A 133 -8.77 4.51 0.92
C LEU A 133 -7.28 4.20 1.22
N PRO A 134 -6.71 4.77 2.29
CA PRO A 134 -5.37 4.40 2.73
C PRO A 134 -5.43 3.09 3.51
N LEU A 135 -4.50 2.18 3.20
CA LEU A 135 -4.33 0.90 3.90
C LEU A 135 -2.85 0.65 4.19
N LEU A 136 -2.56 0.05 5.34
CA LEU A 136 -1.21 -0.25 5.82
C LEU A 136 -0.97 -1.76 5.97
N TRP A 137 0.24 -2.20 5.66
CA TRP A 137 0.72 -3.56 5.90
C TRP A 137 2.14 -3.51 6.46
N THR A 138 2.55 -4.60 7.06
CA THR A 138 3.90 -4.81 7.57
C THR A 138 4.53 -6.06 6.96
N LEU A 139 5.85 -6.03 6.82
CA LEU A 139 6.67 -7.19 6.49
C LEU A 139 7.85 -7.22 7.47
N ASP A 140 7.85 -8.21 8.36
CA ASP A 140 8.90 -8.43 9.35
C ASP A 140 10.05 -9.20 8.68
N LEU A 141 11.23 -8.60 8.59
CA LEU A 141 12.44 -9.21 8.05
C LEU A 141 13.35 -9.63 9.21
N ASP A 142 12.95 -10.72 9.87
CA ASP A 142 13.69 -11.34 10.97
C ASP A 142 14.86 -12.20 10.47
#